data_AF-A0AAC8Q4U9-F1
#
_entry.id   AF-A0AAC8Q4U9-F1
#
_cell.length_a   1.000
_cell.length_b   1.000
_cell.length_c   1.000
_cell.angle_alpha   90.00
_cell.angle_beta   90.00
_cell.angle_gamma   90.00
#
_symmetry.space_group_name_H-M   'P 1'
#
loop_
_entity.id
_entity.type
_entity.pdbx_description
1 polymer ?
#
loop_
_entity_poly.entity_id
_entity_poly.type
_entity_poly.pdbx_seq_one_letter_code
_entity_poly.pdbx_strand_id
1 'polypeptide(L)'
;MKRSLLAATLGALALAACGPTNPNKDDPGTIPFDPRRPTPGGTSDVSAYTGSDVDVLGAQLTYPTGIDLHRKLVMRTCSGTNGVCHNQKEYPDLHTPGTFVASINAPCNVQSGTATGVFDRCERLGDRFRFAEPVFKEVEIGWFELVRGETPELDPQGTRPDDSTPGLHLHLHDPVPVNSDRINATGTFIRNFINDQGDVQELAFASYETRWWVLGDRKHLFAEVRDNQRDTVEGLVASGIVQGDQNRNGTYGARIVGNTVPLIKPGKPEESYLVARLRGYMKRGEEQEPVPGTRMPLANQPPNVQDMLALMCFIEGLDPNASQWSLSSAIDYNKCSYSANPSSLSLAGSGDTWSARVLPILQSNCGGCHGGENPQGGLNLLGSSHEVYERLVLKPSVQKPTMNLIQPGSLDKSYLVLKLTGDGSIVGSRMPINPLNGNSPLPEAERQSIENWVFLSGAVEN
;
A
#
# COMPACT_ATOMS: atom_id res chain seq x y z
N MET A 1 -28.36 -92.80 5.71
CA MET A 1 -29.49 -91.94 5.30
C MET A 1 -29.44 -90.63 6.08
N LYS A 2 -29.24 -89.52 5.34
CA LYS A 2 -29.41 -88.06 5.61
C LYS A 2 -29.71 -87.64 7.08
N ARG A 3 -29.02 -86.65 7.67
CA ARG A 3 -29.15 -85.23 7.33
C ARG A 3 -28.09 -84.34 8.05
N SER A 4 -27.73 -83.30 7.30
CA SER A 4 -26.84 -82.14 7.45
C SER A 4 -26.26 -81.70 8.80
N LEU A 5 -24.97 -81.34 8.69
CA LEU A 5 -24.14 -80.55 9.60
C LEU A 5 -24.61 -79.07 9.69
N LEU A 6 -24.59 -78.52 10.90
CA LEU A 6 -24.16 -77.14 11.17
C LEU A 6 -22.84 -77.24 11.95
N ALA A 7 -21.74 -76.70 11.40
CA ALA A 7 -20.51 -76.39 12.12
C ALA A 7 -20.52 -74.88 12.38
N ALA A 8 -20.55 -74.35 13.60
CA ALA A 8 -19.61 -74.46 14.72
C ALA A 8 -18.28 -73.73 14.45
N THR A 9 -18.20 -72.49 14.89
CA THR A 9 -16.96 -71.90 15.45
C THR A 9 -17.32 -70.92 16.56
N LEU A 10 -17.10 -71.38 17.80
CA LEU A 10 -17.17 -70.61 19.04
C LEU A 10 -16.08 -69.53 19.05
N GLY A 11 -16.45 -68.34 19.51
CA GLY A 11 -15.52 -67.29 19.92
C GLY A 11 -14.97 -67.54 21.33
N ALA A 12 -13.69 -67.23 21.51
CA ALA A 12 -13.00 -67.06 22.77
C ALA A 12 -12.13 -65.79 22.60
N LEU A 13 -12.49 -64.68 23.23
CA LEU A 13 -12.02 -64.19 24.55
C LEU A 13 -10.89 -63.16 24.40
N ALA A 14 -11.14 -61.91 24.79
CA ALA A 14 -10.10 -61.01 25.31
C ALA A 14 -10.71 -59.92 26.22
N LEU A 15 -10.71 -60.22 27.52
CA LEU A 15 -10.39 -59.35 28.66
C LEU A 15 -10.88 -57.89 28.66
N ALA A 16 -11.91 -57.65 29.48
CA ALA A 16 -12.30 -56.34 29.97
C ALA A 16 -11.27 -55.79 30.95
N ALA A 17 -10.74 -54.60 30.65
CA ALA A 17 -10.03 -53.77 31.62
C ALA A 17 -11.02 -52.77 32.23
N CYS A 18 -11.22 -52.86 33.55
CA CYS A 18 -11.97 -51.89 34.34
C CYS A 18 -11.16 -50.59 34.46
N GLY A 19 -11.69 -49.48 33.94
CA GLY A 19 -11.29 -48.12 34.30
C GLY A 19 -12.49 -47.39 34.91
N PRO A 20 -12.31 -46.52 35.92
CA PRO A 20 -13.41 -45.87 36.61
C PRO A 20 -14.12 -44.88 35.67
N THR A 21 -15.44 -44.98 35.58
CA THR A 21 -16.29 -44.02 34.88
C THR A 21 -16.27 -42.69 35.63
N ASN A 22 -15.62 -41.69 35.06
CA ASN A 22 -15.74 -40.30 35.49
C ASN A 22 -16.98 -39.69 34.81
N PRO A 23 -18.03 -39.27 35.54
CA PRO A 23 -19.28 -38.81 34.93
C PRO A 23 -19.24 -37.35 34.45
N ASN A 24 -18.09 -36.66 34.50
CA ASN A 24 -17.93 -35.32 33.96
C ASN A 24 -16.90 -35.30 32.82
N LYS A 25 -17.39 -35.51 31.60
CA LYS A 25 -16.74 -34.99 30.37
C LYS A 25 -17.73 -34.03 29.71
N ASP A 26 -17.88 -32.87 30.31
CA ASP A 26 -18.28 -31.70 29.54
C ASP A 26 -17.05 -31.34 28.69
N ASP A 27 -17.11 -31.71 27.41
CA ASP A 27 -16.16 -31.33 26.39
C ASP A 27 -16.21 -29.79 26.25
N PRO A 28 -15.12 -29.05 26.52
CA PRO A 28 -15.17 -27.61 26.45
C PRO A 28 -15.21 -27.17 24.99
N GLY A 29 -16.43 -26.87 24.52
CA GLY A 29 -16.64 -25.79 23.55
C GLY A 29 -16.31 -26.07 22.09
N THR A 30 -16.77 -27.19 21.52
CA THR A 30 -17.05 -27.20 20.07
C THR A 30 -18.30 -26.38 19.82
N ILE A 31 -18.13 -25.07 19.57
CA ILE A 31 -19.15 -24.27 18.91
C ILE A 31 -19.36 -24.92 17.53
N PRO A 32 -20.58 -25.37 17.16
CA PRO A 32 -20.84 -25.86 15.82
C PRO A 32 -20.66 -24.71 14.83
N PHE A 33 -19.45 -24.58 14.28
CA PHE A 33 -19.16 -23.67 13.19
C PHE A 33 -19.25 -24.48 11.90
N ASP A 34 -20.34 -24.29 11.18
CA ASP A 34 -20.46 -24.78 9.81
C ASP A 34 -19.99 -23.64 8.89
N PRO A 35 -18.74 -23.64 8.41
CA PRO A 35 -18.25 -22.60 7.52
C PRO A 35 -19.11 -22.60 6.26
N ARG A 36 -19.97 -21.59 6.13
CA ARG A 36 -20.55 -21.24 4.82
C ARG A 36 -19.43 -20.71 3.94
N ARG A 37 -18.67 -21.62 3.33
CA ARG A 37 -17.75 -21.27 2.26
C ARG A 37 -18.62 -20.86 1.07
N PRO A 38 -18.57 -19.59 0.62
CA PRO A 38 -19.28 -19.21 -0.57
C PRO A 38 -18.82 -20.09 -1.72
N THR A 39 -19.76 -20.65 -2.47
CA THR A 39 -19.44 -21.32 -3.73
C THR A 39 -18.88 -20.25 -4.66
N PRO A 40 -17.63 -20.33 -5.13
CA PRO A 40 -17.12 -19.37 -6.10
C PRO A 40 -18.09 -19.33 -7.29
N GLY A 41 -18.39 -18.13 -7.80
CA GLY A 41 -19.16 -17.98 -9.04
C GLY A 41 -18.62 -18.92 -10.12
N GLY A 42 -19.52 -19.49 -10.92
CA GLY A 42 -19.20 -20.57 -11.86
C GLY A 42 -17.99 -20.26 -12.74
N THR A 43 -17.17 -21.29 -13.00
CA THR A 43 -16.03 -21.19 -13.92
C THR A 43 -16.54 -20.91 -15.33
N SER A 44 -16.16 -19.77 -15.91
CA SER A 44 -16.40 -19.48 -17.31
C SER A 44 -15.28 -20.07 -18.17
N ASP A 45 -15.61 -21.05 -19.01
CA ASP A 45 -14.73 -21.49 -20.08
C ASP A 45 -14.72 -20.44 -21.20
N VAL A 46 -13.53 -20.00 -21.57
CA VAL A 46 -13.31 -18.99 -22.62
C VAL A 46 -12.49 -19.62 -23.73
N SER A 47 -12.85 -19.34 -24.99
CA SER A 47 -12.05 -19.78 -26.14
C SER A 47 -10.66 -19.14 -26.09
N ALA A 48 -9.62 -19.94 -26.28
CA ALA A 48 -8.25 -19.45 -26.32
C ALA A 48 -8.04 -18.41 -27.45
N TYR A 49 -7.21 -17.42 -27.20
CA TYR A 49 -6.69 -16.50 -28.20
C TYR A 49 -5.89 -17.26 -29.25
N THR A 50 -6.22 -17.02 -30.52
CA THR A 50 -5.65 -17.70 -31.69
C THR A 50 -4.92 -16.74 -32.64
N GLY A 51 -4.73 -15.48 -32.25
CA GLY A 51 -3.94 -14.53 -33.03
C GLY A 51 -2.44 -14.82 -32.97
N SER A 52 -1.65 -13.95 -33.59
CA SER A 52 -0.19 -14.13 -33.74
C SER A 52 0.66 -13.23 -32.84
N ASP A 53 0.04 -12.36 -32.03
CA ASP A 53 0.79 -11.48 -31.13
C ASP A 53 1.51 -12.29 -30.05
N VAL A 54 2.83 -12.12 -29.98
CA VAL A 54 3.70 -12.92 -29.11
C VAL A 54 3.49 -12.62 -27.63
N ASP A 55 3.13 -11.38 -27.28
CA ASP A 55 2.88 -10.98 -25.90
C ASP A 55 1.51 -11.47 -25.43
N VAL A 56 0.49 -11.46 -26.30
CA VAL A 56 -0.81 -12.05 -25.98
C VAL A 56 -0.69 -13.57 -25.79
N LEU A 57 0.00 -14.27 -26.71
CA LEU A 57 0.24 -15.70 -26.59
C LEU A 57 1.05 -16.04 -25.33
N GLY A 58 2.09 -15.26 -25.04
CA GLY A 58 2.92 -15.43 -23.84
C GLY A 58 2.14 -15.20 -22.54
N ALA A 59 1.32 -14.14 -22.49
CA ALA A 59 0.45 -13.85 -21.37
C ALA A 59 -0.58 -14.96 -21.16
N GLN A 60 -1.26 -15.42 -22.22
CA GLN A 60 -2.25 -16.50 -22.13
C GLN A 60 -1.63 -17.82 -21.65
N LEU A 61 -0.45 -18.18 -22.16
CA LEU A 61 0.26 -19.39 -21.73
C LEU A 61 0.69 -19.32 -20.26
N THR A 62 1.13 -18.14 -19.81
CA THR A 62 1.63 -17.94 -18.45
C THR A 62 0.49 -17.78 -17.45
N TYR A 63 -0.58 -17.08 -17.82
CA TYR A 63 -1.67 -16.65 -16.95
C TYR A 63 -3.06 -17.07 -17.49
N PRO A 64 -3.40 -18.37 -17.54
CA PRO A 64 -4.73 -18.79 -18.00
C PRO A 64 -5.89 -18.28 -17.14
N THR A 65 -5.67 -18.15 -15.82
CA THR A 65 -6.71 -17.80 -14.85
C THR A 65 -6.27 -16.71 -13.87
N GLY A 66 -7.21 -16.12 -13.13
CA GLY A 66 -6.91 -15.23 -12.01
C GLY A 66 -6.06 -15.89 -10.90
N ILE A 67 -6.16 -17.21 -10.74
CA ILE A 67 -5.32 -17.97 -9.80
C ILE A 67 -3.87 -17.98 -10.29
N ASP A 68 -3.65 -18.17 -11.59
CA ASP A 68 -2.31 -18.10 -12.17
C ASP A 68 -1.74 -16.70 -12.08
N LEU A 69 -2.55 -15.67 -12.37
CA LEU A 69 -2.17 -14.26 -12.18
C LEU A 69 -1.72 -14.01 -10.74
N HIS A 70 -2.49 -14.46 -9.74
CA HIS A 70 -2.09 -14.33 -8.34
C HIS A 70 -0.75 -15.02 -8.05
N ARG A 71 -0.64 -16.31 -8.39
CA ARG A 71 0.53 -17.13 -8.03
C ARG A 71 1.81 -16.72 -8.73
N LYS A 72 1.74 -16.27 -9.99
CA LYS A 72 2.92 -16.03 -10.83
C LYS A 72 3.29 -14.55 -10.91
N LEU A 73 2.32 -13.63 -10.82
CA LEU A 73 2.56 -12.18 -10.82
C LEU A 73 2.43 -11.60 -9.40
N VAL A 74 1.24 -11.65 -8.79
CA VAL A 74 0.96 -10.94 -7.53
C VAL A 74 1.88 -11.43 -6.41
N MET A 75 2.05 -12.75 -6.28
CA MET A 75 2.97 -13.34 -5.31
C MET A 75 4.42 -12.99 -5.59
N ARG A 76 4.85 -12.92 -6.84
CA ARG A 76 6.26 -12.61 -7.17
C ARG A 76 6.58 -11.13 -6.95
N THR A 77 5.66 -10.26 -7.35
CA THR A 77 5.89 -8.83 -7.49
C THR A 77 5.35 -8.03 -6.29
N CYS A 78 4.21 -8.41 -5.73
CA CYS A 78 3.54 -7.63 -4.68
C CYS A 78 3.73 -8.22 -3.28
N SER A 79 3.73 -9.54 -3.12
CA SER A 79 3.70 -10.21 -1.80
C SER A 79 4.85 -11.20 -1.51
N GLY A 80 5.86 -11.27 -2.38
CA GLY A 80 6.84 -12.37 -2.46
C GLY A 80 7.91 -12.43 -1.37
N THR A 81 7.97 -11.42 -0.51
CA THR A 81 9.12 -11.23 0.38
C THR A 81 8.76 -11.59 1.83
N ASN A 82 8.42 -12.84 2.15
CA ASN A 82 8.26 -13.38 3.52
C ASN A 82 7.69 -12.40 4.58
N GLY A 83 6.60 -11.69 4.26
CA GLY A 83 5.94 -10.76 5.19
C GLY A 83 6.39 -9.28 5.14
N VAL A 84 7.25 -8.87 4.19
CA VAL A 84 7.75 -7.48 4.09
C VAL A 84 6.85 -6.58 3.23
N CYS A 85 6.21 -7.10 2.19
CA CYS A 85 5.37 -6.29 1.28
C CYS A 85 4.01 -6.97 1.11
N HIS A 86 2.91 -6.24 1.31
CA HIS A 86 1.52 -6.66 1.07
C HIS A 86 1.20 -8.10 1.52
N ASN A 87 1.66 -8.48 2.70
CA ASN A 87 1.58 -9.82 3.26
C ASN A 87 1.27 -9.74 4.75
N GLN A 88 -0.03 -9.63 5.06
CA GLN A 88 -0.65 -9.49 6.39
C GLN A 88 -0.37 -8.21 7.18
N LYS A 89 0.88 -7.71 7.17
CA LYS A 89 1.29 -6.52 7.95
C LYS A 89 1.05 -5.19 7.25
N GLU A 90 0.91 -5.23 5.92
CA GLU A 90 0.78 -4.06 5.07
C GLU A 90 -0.51 -4.17 4.28
N TYR A 91 -1.30 -3.10 4.27
CA TYR A 91 -2.48 -3.00 3.42
C TYR A 91 -2.07 -2.55 2.00
N PRO A 92 -2.72 -3.06 0.93
CA PRO A 92 -3.56 -4.25 0.93
C PRO A 92 -2.78 -5.51 1.23
N ASP A 93 -3.47 -6.50 1.78
CA ASP A 93 -2.92 -7.84 1.91
C ASP A 93 -3.17 -8.65 0.61
N LEU A 94 -2.10 -9.11 -0.04
CA LEU A 94 -2.14 -9.77 -1.34
C LEU A 94 -1.49 -11.16 -1.31
N HIS A 95 -1.19 -11.70 -0.12
CA HIS A 95 -0.43 -12.97 0.00
C HIS A 95 -1.24 -14.24 -0.32
N THR A 96 -2.57 -14.17 -0.36
CA THR A 96 -3.40 -15.32 -0.75
C THR A 96 -4.32 -14.97 -1.91
N PRO A 97 -4.79 -15.98 -2.66
CA PRO A 97 -5.84 -15.76 -3.65
C PRO A 97 -7.08 -15.11 -3.04
N GLY A 98 -7.45 -15.48 -1.81
CA GLY A 98 -8.61 -14.92 -1.12
C GLY A 98 -8.45 -13.44 -0.78
N THR A 99 -7.29 -13.04 -0.26
CA THR A 99 -7.00 -11.63 0.05
C THR A 99 -6.83 -10.80 -1.22
N PHE A 100 -6.33 -11.40 -2.32
CA PHE A 100 -6.33 -10.75 -3.64
C PHE A 100 -7.75 -10.52 -4.18
N VAL A 101 -8.67 -11.50 -4.08
CA VAL A 101 -10.09 -11.26 -4.44
C VAL A 101 -10.69 -10.17 -3.55
N ALA A 102 -10.39 -10.19 -2.26
CA ALA A 102 -10.89 -9.19 -1.32
C ALA A 102 -10.40 -7.77 -1.65
N SER A 103 -9.38 -7.60 -2.49
CA SER A 103 -8.93 -6.28 -2.97
C SER A 103 -9.85 -5.66 -4.03
N ILE A 104 -10.73 -6.46 -4.65
CA ILE A 104 -11.71 -5.99 -5.62
C ILE A 104 -12.77 -5.16 -4.88
N ASN A 105 -13.00 -3.93 -5.35
CA ASN A 105 -13.82 -2.91 -4.69
C ASN A 105 -13.39 -2.51 -3.27
N ALA A 106 -12.26 -3.01 -2.77
CA ALA A 106 -11.72 -2.56 -1.50
C ALA A 106 -11.26 -1.09 -1.57
N PRO A 107 -11.24 -0.37 -0.45
CA PRO A 107 -10.63 0.97 -0.41
C PRO A 107 -9.21 0.95 -0.95
N CYS A 108 -8.77 1.99 -1.64
CA CYS A 108 -7.36 2.05 -2.03
C CYS A 108 -6.43 2.23 -0.82
N ASN A 109 -5.14 2.00 -1.06
CA ASN A 109 -4.14 2.03 0.00
C ASN A 109 -3.82 3.47 0.39
N VAL A 110 -3.80 3.73 1.70
CA VAL A 110 -3.24 4.96 2.25
C VAL A 110 -2.01 4.59 3.09
N GLN A 111 -0.82 4.83 2.54
CA GLN A 111 0.43 4.48 3.23
C GLN A 111 0.61 5.34 4.48
N SER A 112 0.82 4.70 5.63
CA SER A 112 1.22 5.39 6.86
C SER A 112 2.65 5.89 6.74
N GLY A 113 2.89 7.17 7.08
CA GLY A 113 4.24 7.72 7.29
C GLY A 113 4.57 9.01 6.53
N THR A 114 3.89 9.31 5.42
CA THR A 114 4.07 10.60 4.72
C THR A 114 2.73 11.12 4.24
N ALA A 115 2.23 12.20 4.86
CA ALA A 115 0.98 12.82 4.46
C ALA A 115 0.94 13.12 2.95
N THR A 116 2.02 13.69 2.40
CA THR A 116 2.12 14.03 0.97
C THR A 116 2.06 12.84 0.00
N GLY A 117 2.15 11.60 0.50
CA GLY A 117 2.02 10.39 -0.31
C GLY A 117 0.57 9.92 -0.49
N VAL A 118 -0.41 10.53 0.19
CA VAL A 118 -1.82 10.15 0.05
C VAL A 118 -2.43 10.81 -1.19
N PHE A 119 -3.06 9.98 -2.01
CA PHE A 119 -3.82 10.43 -3.17
C PHE A 119 -5.21 10.92 -2.73
N ASP A 120 -5.64 12.12 -3.14
CA ASP A 120 -6.95 12.69 -2.73
C ASP A 120 -8.10 11.70 -2.97
N ARG A 121 -8.06 10.98 -4.09
CA ARG A 121 -9.10 9.99 -4.47
C ARG A 121 -9.09 8.73 -3.59
N CYS A 122 -8.10 8.59 -2.72
CA CYS A 122 -8.01 7.55 -1.70
C CYS A 122 -8.42 7.98 -0.30
N GLU A 123 -8.70 9.26 -0.12
CA GLU A 123 -9.23 9.74 1.13
C GLU A 123 -10.60 9.15 1.38
N ARG A 124 -10.88 8.94 2.66
CA ARG A 124 -12.14 8.36 3.15
C ARG A 124 -12.89 9.44 3.90
N LEU A 125 -14.18 9.23 4.12
CA LEU A 125 -14.89 10.08 5.08
C LEU A 125 -14.26 9.86 6.45
N GLY A 126 -13.74 10.94 7.04
CA GLY A 126 -13.12 10.96 8.34
C GLY A 126 -14.12 10.62 9.43
N ASP A 127 -13.59 10.09 10.55
CA ASP A 127 -14.38 10.01 11.77
C ASP A 127 -14.76 11.42 12.22
N ARG A 128 -15.82 11.52 13.02
CA ARG A 128 -16.30 12.81 13.52
C ARG A 128 -16.00 12.99 14.98
N PHE A 129 -15.96 14.24 15.38
CA PHE A 129 -15.67 14.68 16.73
C PHE A 129 -16.77 15.60 17.25
N ARG A 130 -17.10 15.46 18.53
CA ARG A 130 -17.86 16.46 19.30
C ARG A 130 -17.45 16.46 20.76
N PHE A 131 -17.80 17.51 21.50
CA PHE A 131 -17.79 17.45 22.96
C PHE A 131 -19.06 16.80 23.50
N ALA A 132 -18.94 16.14 24.66
CA ALA A 132 -20.08 15.68 25.45
C ALA A 132 -20.87 16.88 25.99
N GLU A 133 -20.18 17.89 26.49
CA GLU A 133 -20.74 19.19 26.88
C GLU A 133 -19.70 20.31 26.60
N PRO A 134 -20.08 21.43 25.96
CA PRO A 134 -21.35 21.68 25.29
C PRO A 134 -21.50 20.79 24.05
N VAL A 135 -22.71 20.27 23.81
CA VAL A 135 -23.00 19.48 22.62
C VAL A 135 -23.08 20.40 21.40
N PHE A 136 -22.40 20.02 20.33
CA PHE A 136 -22.54 20.64 19.01
C PHE A 136 -22.63 19.55 17.93
N LYS A 137 -23.02 19.97 16.72
CA LYS A 137 -23.06 19.07 15.57
C LYS A 137 -21.67 18.50 15.31
N GLU A 138 -21.59 17.20 15.20
CA GLU A 138 -20.33 16.48 14.97
C GLU A 138 -19.60 17.03 13.74
N VAL A 139 -18.30 17.25 13.90
CA VAL A 139 -17.41 17.80 12.87
C VAL A 139 -16.44 16.73 12.43
N GLU A 140 -16.24 16.57 11.13
CA GLU A 140 -15.28 15.61 10.59
C GLU A 140 -13.84 15.97 10.97
N ILE A 141 -13.08 14.94 11.32
CA ILE A 141 -11.64 15.01 11.56
C ILE A 141 -10.95 14.92 10.19
N GLY A 142 -10.27 16.00 9.80
CA GLY A 142 -9.38 16.01 8.64
C GLY A 142 -8.16 15.14 8.89
N TRP A 143 -7.38 15.49 9.91
CA TRP A 143 -6.24 14.70 10.34
C TRP A 143 -5.94 14.91 11.82
N PHE A 144 -5.07 14.07 12.37
CA PHE A 144 -4.59 14.23 13.74
C PHE A 144 -3.09 14.00 13.86
N GLU A 145 -2.52 14.48 14.95
CA GLU A 145 -1.12 14.26 15.29
C GLU A 145 -0.93 14.14 16.79
N LEU A 146 -0.13 13.16 17.22
CA LEU A 146 0.29 13.01 18.60
C LEU A 146 1.74 13.46 18.71
N VAL A 147 1.95 14.68 19.18
CA VAL A 147 3.29 15.22 19.45
C VAL A 147 3.78 14.63 20.76
N ARG A 148 4.84 13.83 20.70
CA ARG A 148 5.39 13.16 21.89
C ARG A 148 6.19 14.12 22.74
N GLY A 149 6.02 14.01 24.05
CA GLY A 149 6.76 14.80 25.04
C GLY A 149 5.91 15.05 26.28
N GLU A 150 6.46 15.85 27.19
CA GLU A 150 5.72 16.35 28.34
C GLU A 150 5.02 17.65 27.95
N THR A 151 3.70 17.72 28.13
CA THR A 151 2.95 18.95 27.88
C THR A 151 3.42 20.02 28.88
N PRO A 152 3.88 21.19 28.42
CA PRO A 152 4.29 22.27 29.32
C PRO A 152 3.11 22.80 30.13
N GLU A 153 3.37 23.60 31.16
CA GLU A 153 2.31 24.30 31.88
C GLU A 153 1.69 25.38 30.97
N LEU A 154 0.42 25.20 30.60
CA LEU A 154 -0.30 26.07 29.66
C LEU A 154 -1.28 27.01 30.39
N ASP A 155 -1.27 28.28 29.98
CA ASP A 155 -2.06 29.36 30.57
C ASP A 155 -2.63 30.30 29.47
N PRO A 156 -3.95 30.54 29.41
CA PRO A 156 -4.55 31.44 28.40
C PRO A 156 -3.99 32.86 28.44
N GLN A 157 -3.49 33.30 29.60
CA GLN A 157 -2.85 34.61 29.78
C GLN A 157 -1.32 34.56 29.60
N GLY A 158 -0.74 33.38 29.39
CA GLY A 158 0.69 33.13 29.30
C GLY A 158 1.03 32.22 28.12
N THR A 159 1.64 31.08 28.41
CA THR A 159 2.05 30.09 27.39
C THR A 159 0.83 29.38 26.81
N ARG A 160 0.55 29.62 25.54
CA ARG A 160 -0.50 28.94 24.78
C ARG A 160 0.10 27.81 23.94
N PRO A 161 -0.66 26.73 23.68
CA PRO A 161 -0.19 25.68 22.79
C PRO A 161 -0.15 26.18 21.33
N ASP A 162 0.84 25.67 20.61
CA ASP A 162 1.07 25.79 19.18
C ASP A 162 1.21 24.40 18.54
N ASP A 163 1.41 24.32 17.22
CA ASP A 163 1.52 23.05 16.47
C ASP A 163 2.65 22.11 16.95
N SER A 164 3.63 22.61 17.68
CA SER A 164 4.77 21.84 18.18
C SER A 164 4.61 21.40 19.64
N THR A 165 3.53 21.84 20.29
CA THR A 165 3.32 21.58 21.71
C THR A 165 3.04 20.09 21.95
N PRO A 166 3.73 19.41 22.87
CA PRO A 166 3.46 18.00 23.15
C PRO A 166 2.02 17.76 23.61
N GLY A 167 1.31 16.89 22.91
CA GLY A 167 -0.10 16.57 23.15
C GLY A 167 -0.80 16.01 21.90
N LEU A 168 -2.13 15.90 21.96
CA LEU A 168 -2.94 15.43 20.85
C LEU A 168 -3.52 16.61 20.08
N HIS A 169 -3.26 16.67 18.78
CA HIS A 169 -3.74 17.69 17.86
C HIS A 169 -4.80 17.07 16.95
N LEU A 170 -5.97 17.68 16.88
CA LEU A 170 -7.02 17.35 15.92
C LEU A 170 -7.23 18.55 15.00
N HIS A 171 -7.17 18.31 13.69
CA HIS A 171 -7.50 19.30 12.67
C HIS A 171 -8.81 18.90 12.04
N LEU A 172 -9.81 19.75 12.19
CA LEU A 172 -11.20 19.50 11.82
C LEU A 172 -11.55 20.18 10.49
N HIS A 173 -12.54 19.65 9.81
CA HIS A 173 -13.04 20.22 8.55
C HIS A 173 -13.69 21.59 8.78
N ASP A 174 -14.60 21.67 9.76
CA ASP A 174 -15.37 22.88 10.08
C ASP A 174 -14.95 23.48 11.44
N PRO A 175 -15.10 24.79 11.66
CA PRO A 175 -14.84 25.41 12.95
C PRO A 175 -15.77 24.88 14.03
N VAL A 176 -15.24 24.61 15.24
CA VAL A 176 -16.11 24.26 16.37
C VAL A 176 -16.89 25.47 16.88
N PRO A 177 -18.22 25.35 17.12
CA PRO A 177 -19.08 26.46 17.55
C PRO A 177 -19.03 26.70 19.06
N VAL A 178 -17.88 26.44 19.69
CA VAL A 178 -17.59 26.84 21.06
C VAL A 178 -16.99 28.23 20.99
N ASN A 179 -17.25 29.14 21.95
CA ASN A 179 -16.64 30.49 21.95
C ASN A 179 -15.41 30.59 22.86
N SER A 180 -15.25 29.66 23.79
CA SER A 180 -14.10 29.59 24.68
C SER A 180 -12.86 29.06 23.96
N ASP A 181 -11.70 29.66 24.21
CA ASP A 181 -10.41 29.19 23.68
C ASP A 181 -9.86 28.00 24.48
N ARG A 182 -10.44 27.73 25.64
CA ARG A 182 -10.06 26.63 26.54
C ARG A 182 -11.30 26.08 27.24
N ILE A 183 -11.42 24.77 27.30
CA ILE A 183 -12.57 24.07 27.89
C ILE A 183 -12.16 22.73 28.51
N ASN A 184 -12.67 22.40 29.69
CA ASN A 184 -12.58 21.04 30.22
C ASN A 184 -13.80 20.28 29.71
N ALA A 185 -13.58 19.26 28.90
CA ALA A 185 -14.67 18.51 28.28
C ALA A 185 -14.24 17.08 27.95
N THR A 186 -15.23 16.20 27.81
CA THR A 186 -15.04 14.90 27.18
C THR A 186 -15.21 15.05 25.67
N GLY A 187 -14.14 14.88 24.90
CA GLY A 187 -14.19 14.75 23.45
C GLY A 187 -14.64 13.34 23.08
N THR A 188 -15.61 13.21 22.18
CA THR A 188 -16.17 11.93 21.71
C THR A 188 -15.83 11.75 20.24
N PHE A 189 -15.33 10.57 19.88
CA PHE A 189 -15.01 10.17 18.51
C PHE A 189 -16.10 9.24 17.98
N ILE A 190 -16.70 9.61 16.86
CA ILE A 190 -17.85 8.93 16.26
C ILE A 190 -17.46 8.40 14.89
N ARG A 191 -17.75 7.12 14.65
CA ARG A 191 -17.56 6.45 13.37
C ARG A 191 -18.90 6.06 12.77
N ASN A 192 -19.02 6.23 11.46
CA ASN A 192 -20.08 5.59 10.70
C ASN A 192 -19.66 4.17 10.33
N PHE A 193 -20.53 3.21 10.60
CA PHE A 193 -20.40 1.86 10.07
C PHE A 193 -21.70 1.49 9.35
N ILE A 194 -21.57 0.73 8.28
CA ILE A 194 -22.72 0.18 7.55
C ILE A 194 -22.90 -1.23 8.11
N ASN A 195 -24.08 -1.52 8.66
CA ASN A 195 -24.39 -2.87 9.12
C ASN A 195 -24.62 -3.83 7.92
N ASP A 196 -24.79 -5.12 8.19
CA ASP A 196 -25.05 -6.13 7.15
C ASP A 196 -26.35 -5.87 6.35
N GLN A 197 -27.22 -4.97 6.84
CA GLN A 197 -28.49 -4.58 6.23
C GLN A 197 -28.36 -3.35 5.33
N GLY A 198 -27.18 -2.71 5.30
CA GLY A 198 -26.94 -1.50 4.52
C GLY A 198 -27.30 -0.19 5.24
N ASP A 199 -27.72 -0.26 6.50
CA ASP A 199 -28.05 0.92 7.31
C ASP A 199 -26.78 1.55 7.88
N VAL A 200 -26.70 2.88 7.78
CA VAL A 200 -25.64 3.66 8.43
C VAL A 200 -25.95 3.76 9.92
N GLN A 201 -25.06 3.23 10.73
CA GLN A 201 -25.09 3.37 12.18
C GLN A 201 -23.93 4.23 12.66
N GLU A 202 -24.16 4.98 13.73
CA GLU A 202 -23.17 5.83 14.36
C GLU A 202 -22.71 5.19 15.66
N LEU A 203 -21.39 5.01 15.82
CA LEU A 203 -20.79 4.46 17.03
C LEU A 203 -19.82 5.48 17.62
N ALA A 204 -20.08 5.90 18.85
CA ALA A 204 -19.06 6.52 19.69
C ALA A 204 -18.07 5.42 20.13
N PHE A 205 -16.94 5.32 19.44
CA PHE A 205 -15.97 4.23 19.66
C PHE A 205 -14.87 4.59 20.65
N ALA A 206 -14.66 5.89 20.88
CA ALA A 206 -13.69 6.37 21.86
C ALA A 206 -14.12 7.71 22.46
N SER A 207 -13.59 8.01 23.64
CA SER A 207 -13.79 9.29 24.31
C SER A 207 -12.55 9.66 25.10
N TYR A 208 -12.26 10.95 25.20
CA TYR A 208 -11.10 11.47 25.91
C TYR A 208 -11.46 12.73 26.69
N GLU A 209 -11.43 12.61 28.01
CA GLU A 209 -11.66 13.72 28.93
C GLU A 209 -10.34 14.42 29.26
N THR A 210 -10.25 15.69 28.88
CA THR A 210 -9.09 16.52 29.19
C THR A 210 -9.45 18.00 29.13
N ARG A 211 -8.43 18.84 29.30
CA ARG A 211 -8.50 20.23 28.91
C ARG A 211 -8.20 20.35 27.42
N TRP A 212 -9.19 20.85 26.69
CA TRP A 212 -9.12 21.13 25.27
C TRP A 212 -8.87 22.61 25.05
N TRP A 213 -8.02 22.91 24.08
CA TRP A 213 -7.76 24.23 23.57
C TRP A 213 -8.29 24.34 22.15
N VAL A 214 -8.95 25.45 21.85
CA VAL A 214 -9.47 25.76 20.51
C VAL A 214 -8.55 26.82 19.91
N LEU A 215 -7.85 26.47 18.84
CA LEU A 215 -6.77 27.25 18.26
C LEU A 215 -7.13 27.80 16.88
N GLY A 216 -6.39 28.83 16.47
CA GLY A 216 -6.45 29.41 15.13
C GLY A 216 -7.87 29.80 14.69
N ASP A 217 -8.28 29.28 13.54
CA ASP A 217 -9.60 29.44 12.92
C ASP A 217 -10.70 28.56 13.55
N ARG A 218 -10.44 28.03 14.76
CA ARG A 218 -11.28 27.11 15.53
C ARG A 218 -11.47 25.75 14.87
N LYS A 219 -10.65 25.39 13.89
CA LYS A 219 -10.58 24.04 13.33
C LYS A 219 -9.50 23.18 13.98
N HIS A 220 -8.57 23.79 14.70
CA HIS A 220 -7.51 23.08 15.38
C HIS A 220 -7.84 22.95 16.87
N LEU A 221 -8.02 21.71 17.32
CA LEU A 221 -8.16 21.38 18.73
C LEU A 221 -6.87 20.78 19.25
N PHE A 222 -6.40 21.28 20.38
CA PHE A 222 -5.29 20.69 21.13
C PHE A 222 -5.82 20.09 22.44
N ALA A 223 -5.55 18.81 22.65
CA ALA A 223 -5.91 18.07 23.86
C ALA A 223 -4.65 17.92 24.73
N GLU A 224 -4.69 18.42 25.96
CA GLU A 224 -3.62 18.19 26.93
C GLU A 224 -3.49 16.68 27.21
N VAL A 225 -2.26 16.17 27.24
CA VAL A 225 -1.95 14.78 27.54
C VAL A 225 -1.11 14.73 28.82
N ARG A 226 -1.77 14.44 29.94
CA ARG A 226 -1.09 14.27 31.22
C ARG A 226 -0.35 12.95 31.26
N ASP A 227 0.66 12.84 32.12
CA ASP A 227 1.47 11.62 32.25
C ASP A 227 0.64 10.36 32.50
N ASN A 228 -0.40 10.45 33.32
CA ASN A 228 -1.31 9.34 33.62
C ASN A 228 -2.33 9.03 32.50
N GLN A 229 -2.35 9.82 31.42
CA GLN A 229 -3.27 9.68 30.29
C GLN A 229 -2.57 9.22 29.01
N ARG A 230 -1.24 9.04 29.03
CA ARG A 230 -0.43 8.66 27.84
C ARG A 230 -0.95 7.36 27.22
N ASP A 231 -1.09 6.30 28.01
CA ASP A 231 -1.59 5.00 27.52
C ASP A 231 -3.00 5.10 26.92
N THR A 232 -3.86 5.95 27.50
CA THR A 232 -5.23 6.19 27.00
C THR A 232 -5.19 6.85 25.61
N VAL A 233 -4.32 7.85 25.42
CA VAL A 233 -4.20 8.56 24.14
C VAL A 233 -3.50 7.70 23.10
N GLU A 234 -2.49 6.93 23.49
CA GLU A 234 -1.87 5.94 22.60
C GLU A 234 -2.88 4.88 22.15
N GLY A 235 -3.73 4.39 23.05
CA GLY A 235 -4.83 3.49 22.72
C GLY A 235 -5.87 4.12 21.79
N LEU A 236 -6.21 5.39 22.00
CA LEU A 236 -7.08 6.16 21.10
C LEU A 236 -6.46 6.27 19.70
N VAL A 237 -5.20 6.63 19.58
CA VAL A 237 -4.50 6.72 18.29
C VAL A 237 -4.42 5.34 17.63
N ALA A 238 -4.12 4.30 18.40
CA ALA A 238 -4.05 2.91 17.93
C ALA A 238 -5.41 2.32 17.54
N SER A 239 -6.54 2.93 17.94
CA SER A 239 -7.89 2.53 17.50
C SER A 239 -8.13 2.74 16.00
N GLY A 240 -7.22 3.47 15.33
CA GLY A 240 -7.23 3.67 13.88
C GLY A 240 -8.28 4.69 13.46
N ILE A 241 -8.18 5.92 13.99
CA ILE A 241 -9.03 7.06 13.57
C ILE A 241 -8.92 7.24 12.05
N VAL A 242 -10.07 7.24 11.37
CA VAL A 242 -10.15 7.51 9.94
C VAL A 242 -10.04 9.02 9.72
N GLN A 243 -9.13 9.43 8.84
CA GLN A 243 -8.80 10.81 8.54
C GLN A 243 -9.43 11.21 7.20
N GLY A 244 -10.05 12.39 7.15
CA GLY A 244 -10.75 12.92 5.97
C GLY A 244 -9.86 13.67 4.96
N ASP A 245 -8.76 14.26 5.43
CA ASP A 245 -7.75 15.01 4.66
C ASP A 245 -6.38 14.53 5.11
N GLN A 246 -5.99 13.36 4.61
CA GLN A 246 -4.86 12.61 5.16
C GLN A 246 -3.53 13.11 4.59
N ASN A 247 -3.55 13.78 3.42
CA ASN A 247 -2.38 14.48 2.91
C ASN A 247 -2.23 15.92 3.39
N ARG A 248 -3.20 16.42 4.16
CA ARG A 248 -3.17 17.75 4.80
C ARG A 248 -3.12 18.87 3.77
N ASN A 249 -3.74 18.68 2.59
CA ASN A 249 -3.76 19.67 1.53
C ASN A 249 -5.05 20.52 1.51
N GLY A 250 -6.00 20.23 2.41
CA GLY A 250 -7.28 20.92 2.53
C GLY A 250 -8.38 20.39 1.60
N THR A 251 -8.06 19.43 0.74
CA THR A 251 -9.02 18.67 -0.07
C THR A 251 -9.50 17.48 0.73
N TYR A 252 -10.81 17.24 0.73
CA TYR A 252 -11.42 16.07 1.35
C TYR A 252 -11.98 15.21 0.23
N GLY A 253 -11.13 14.38 -0.36
CA GLY A 253 -11.43 13.72 -1.63
C GLY A 253 -12.67 12.83 -1.57
N ALA A 254 -12.99 12.26 -0.41
CA ALA A 254 -14.22 11.48 -0.19
C ALA A 254 -15.53 12.29 -0.28
N ARG A 255 -15.47 13.60 -0.06
CA ARG A 255 -16.64 14.50 -0.15
C ARG A 255 -16.99 14.85 -1.60
N ILE A 256 -16.04 14.67 -2.52
CA ILE A 256 -16.25 14.92 -3.94
C ILE A 256 -16.97 13.69 -4.53
N VAL A 257 -18.21 13.89 -4.98
CA VAL A 257 -19.06 12.79 -5.47
C VAL A 257 -18.39 12.08 -6.64
N GLY A 258 -18.23 10.75 -6.52
CA GLY A 258 -17.64 9.90 -7.55
C GLY A 258 -16.12 10.02 -7.70
N ASN A 259 -15.46 10.72 -6.76
CA ASN A 259 -14.01 10.92 -6.79
C ASN A 259 -13.22 9.72 -6.27
N THR A 260 -13.80 8.98 -5.32
CA THR A 260 -13.13 7.85 -4.66
C THR A 260 -12.83 6.72 -5.62
N VAL A 261 -11.68 6.07 -5.41
CA VAL A 261 -11.22 4.96 -6.25
C VAL A 261 -10.99 3.71 -5.42
N PRO A 262 -11.44 2.54 -5.88
CA PRO A 262 -11.11 1.30 -5.23
C PRO A 262 -9.70 0.85 -5.61
N LEU A 263 -9.18 -0.10 -4.83
CA LEU A 263 -7.91 -0.73 -5.11
C LEU A 263 -7.90 -1.44 -6.46
N ILE A 264 -8.91 -2.28 -6.72
CA ILE A 264 -9.24 -2.81 -8.04
C ILE A 264 -10.69 -2.44 -8.37
N LYS A 265 -10.90 -1.77 -9.51
CA LYS A 265 -12.20 -1.39 -10.03
C LYS A 265 -12.63 -2.39 -11.12
N PRO A 266 -13.65 -3.24 -10.88
CA PRO A 266 -14.14 -4.20 -11.87
C PRO A 266 -14.45 -3.56 -13.23
N GLY A 267 -13.99 -4.19 -14.31
CA GLY A 267 -14.21 -3.73 -15.68
C GLY A 267 -13.44 -2.48 -16.08
N LYS A 268 -12.65 -1.90 -15.16
CA LYS A 268 -12.06 -0.56 -15.31
C LYS A 268 -10.60 -0.55 -14.86
N PRO A 269 -9.67 -1.19 -15.62
CA PRO A 269 -8.27 -1.32 -15.22
C PRO A 269 -7.56 0.02 -14.97
N GLU A 270 -7.79 1.00 -15.85
CA GLU A 270 -7.15 2.32 -15.77
C GLU A 270 -7.61 3.18 -14.59
N GLU A 271 -8.80 2.90 -14.07
CA GLU A 271 -9.38 3.57 -12.90
C GLU A 271 -9.16 2.75 -11.61
N SER A 272 -8.33 1.70 -11.67
CA SER A 272 -7.95 0.88 -10.52
C SER A 272 -6.68 1.43 -9.87
N TYR A 273 -6.72 1.68 -8.56
CA TYR A 273 -5.55 2.24 -7.86
C TYR A 273 -4.33 1.33 -7.91
N LEU A 274 -4.50 0.00 -7.89
CA LEU A 274 -3.39 -0.96 -8.04
C LEU A 274 -2.62 -0.73 -9.34
N VAL A 275 -3.33 -0.61 -10.48
CA VAL A 275 -2.73 -0.34 -11.79
C VAL A 275 -2.06 1.03 -11.78
N ALA A 276 -2.71 2.03 -11.19
CA ALA A 276 -2.18 3.37 -11.11
C ALA A 276 -0.88 3.44 -10.28
N ARG A 277 -0.73 2.60 -9.23
CA ARG A 277 0.54 2.47 -8.48
C ARG A 277 1.65 1.81 -9.29
N LEU A 278 1.33 0.89 -10.19
CA LEU A 278 2.32 0.29 -11.10
C LEU A 278 2.78 1.28 -12.17
N ARG A 279 1.84 2.09 -12.69
CA ARG A 279 2.08 3.04 -13.78
C ARG A 279 2.46 4.45 -13.34
N GLY A 280 2.32 4.78 -12.06
CA GLY A 280 2.56 6.11 -11.46
C GLY A 280 1.56 7.21 -11.85
N TYR A 281 0.49 6.87 -12.56
CA TYR A 281 -0.62 7.76 -12.87
C TYR A 281 -1.91 6.96 -12.98
N MET A 282 -3.04 7.61 -12.76
CA MET A 282 -4.38 7.09 -13.00
C MET A 282 -4.96 7.73 -14.26
N LYS A 283 -5.63 6.93 -15.10
CA LYS A 283 -6.29 7.40 -16.31
C LYS A 283 -7.80 7.48 -16.10
N ARG A 284 -8.41 8.58 -16.53
CA ARG A 284 -9.87 8.75 -16.57
C ARG A 284 -10.27 9.33 -17.91
N GLY A 285 -10.71 8.47 -18.83
CA GLY A 285 -10.88 8.88 -20.22
C GLY A 285 -9.53 9.26 -20.82
N GLU A 286 -9.43 10.48 -21.35
CA GLU A 286 -8.18 11.01 -21.94
C GLU A 286 -7.26 11.67 -20.90
N GLU A 287 -7.77 11.96 -19.69
CA GLU A 287 -7.01 12.63 -18.64
C GLU A 287 -6.07 11.64 -17.91
N GLN A 288 -4.87 12.13 -17.60
CA GLN A 288 -3.88 11.43 -16.78
C GLN A 288 -3.58 12.25 -15.53
N GLU A 289 -3.75 11.62 -14.38
CA GLU A 289 -3.52 12.21 -13.08
C GLU A 289 -2.34 11.49 -12.41
N PRO A 290 -1.24 12.17 -12.08
CA PRO A 290 -0.13 11.56 -11.35
C PRO A 290 -0.59 11.01 -10.01
N VAL A 291 -0.16 9.79 -9.66
CA VAL A 291 -0.42 9.23 -8.33
C VAL A 291 0.75 9.59 -7.40
N PRO A 292 0.50 10.24 -6.25
CA PRO A 292 1.56 10.61 -5.31
C PRO A 292 2.35 9.42 -4.78
N GLY A 293 3.63 9.66 -4.46
CA GLY A 293 4.56 8.63 -3.99
C GLY A 293 5.24 7.85 -5.13
N THR A 294 6.12 6.92 -4.78
CA THR A 294 6.84 6.12 -5.78
C THR A 294 6.03 4.96 -6.31
N ARG A 295 6.32 4.58 -7.56
CA ARG A 295 5.68 3.45 -8.20
C ARG A 295 5.98 2.17 -7.44
N MET A 296 4.99 1.29 -7.44
CA MET A 296 5.12 -0.07 -6.93
C MET A 296 5.48 -1.03 -8.09
N PRO A 297 6.07 -2.21 -7.82
CA PRO A 297 6.56 -2.69 -6.51
C PRO A 297 7.76 -1.88 -5.99
N LEU A 298 8.09 -1.90 -4.69
CA LEU A 298 9.28 -1.19 -4.16
C LEU A 298 10.58 -2.01 -4.13
N ALA A 299 10.47 -3.32 -3.94
CA ALA A 299 11.63 -4.19 -3.66
C ALA A 299 11.70 -5.42 -4.57
N ASN A 300 10.65 -5.67 -5.35
CA ASN A 300 10.51 -6.87 -6.17
C ASN A 300 10.57 -6.53 -7.66
N GLN A 301 10.78 -7.55 -8.49
CA GLN A 301 10.82 -7.38 -9.93
C GLN A 301 9.51 -6.77 -10.46
N PRO A 302 9.58 -5.64 -11.19
CA PRO A 302 8.41 -5.00 -11.76
C PRO A 302 7.75 -5.88 -12.84
N PRO A 303 6.43 -5.72 -13.08
CA PRO A 303 5.73 -6.40 -14.15
C PRO A 303 6.31 -6.06 -15.52
N ASN A 304 6.45 -7.05 -16.40
CA ASN A 304 6.71 -6.84 -17.83
C ASN A 304 5.39 -6.63 -18.62
N VAL A 305 5.48 -6.51 -19.95
CA VAL A 305 4.31 -6.32 -20.82
C VAL A 305 3.27 -7.44 -20.69
N GLN A 306 3.70 -8.70 -20.64
CA GLN A 306 2.80 -9.86 -20.54
C GLN A 306 2.11 -9.92 -19.18
N ASP A 307 2.85 -9.57 -18.12
CA ASP A 307 2.33 -9.46 -16.77
C ASP A 307 1.26 -8.36 -16.68
N MET A 308 1.54 -7.18 -17.23
CA MET A 308 0.60 -6.07 -17.28
C MET A 308 -0.61 -6.44 -18.13
N LEU A 309 -0.43 -7.06 -19.30
CA LEU A 309 -1.53 -7.49 -20.15
C LEU A 309 -2.47 -8.43 -19.39
N ALA A 310 -1.94 -9.45 -18.71
CA ALA A 310 -2.74 -10.38 -17.93
C ALA A 310 -3.51 -9.68 -16.80
N LEU A 311 -2.87 -8.73 -16.08
CA LEU A 311 -3.53 -7.95 -15.03
C LEU A 311 -4.65 -7.07 -15.60
N MET A 312 -4.39 -6.36 -16.71
CA MET A 312 -5.37 -5.47 -17.34
C MET A 312 -6.56 -6.25 -17.87
N CYS A 313 -6.32 -7.36 -18.57
CA CYS A 313 -7.38 -8.24 -19.09
C CYS A 313 -8.18 -8.91 -17.97
N PHE A 314 -7.52 -9.32 -16.88
CA PHE A 314 -8.22 -9.84 -15.70
C PHE A 314 -9.19 -8.80 -15.13
N ILE A 315 -8.72 -7.56 -14.88
CA ILE A 315 -9.56 -6.50 -14.30
C ILE A 315 -10.68 -6.09 -15.27
N GLU A 316 -10.40 -5.98 -16.58
CA GLU A 316 -11.39 -5.64 -17.61
C GLU A 316 -12.48 -6.71 -17.71
N GLY A 317 -12.13 -7.97 -17.51
CA GLY A 317 -13.08 -9.09 -17.52
C GLY A 317 -13.95 -9.23 -16.26
N LEU A 318 -13.68 -8.47 -15.19
CA LEU A 318 -14.49 -8.53 -13.98
C LEU A 318 -15.85 -7.84 -14.20
N ASP A 319 -16.95 -8.56 -13.98
CA ASP A 319 -18.29 -7.97 -13.99
C ASP A 319 -18.45 -7.00 -12.80
N PRO A 320 -18.75 -5.71 -13.04
CA PRO A 320 -18.96 -4.73 -11.98
C PRO A 320 -20.23 -4.95 -11.17
N ASN A 321 -21.19 -5.74 -11.67
CA ASN A 321 -22.43 -6.06 -10.96
C ASN A 321 -22.37 -7.39 -10.21
N ALA A 322 -21.26 -8.12 -10.30
CA ALA A 322 -21.10 -9.37 -9.57
C ALA A 322 -20.96 -9.12 -8.07
N SER A 323 -21.63 -9.95 -7.27
CA SER A 323 -21.48 -9.93 -5.81
C SER A 323 -20.24 -10.70 -5.33
N GLN A 324 -19.69 -11.57 -6.18
CA GLN A 324 -18.50 -12.36 -5.92
C GLN A 324 -17.71 -12.61 -7.21
N TRP A 325 -16.39 -12.64 -7.11
CA TRP A 325 -15.49 -12.95 -8.22
C TRP A 325 -14.75 -14.26 -7.97
N SER A 326 -14.59 -15.06 -9.02
CA SER A 326 -13.85 -16.31 -8.97
C SER A 326 -12.54 -16.19 -9.72
N LEU A 327 -11.43 -16.44 -9.03
CA LEU A 327 -10.11 -16.45 -9.67
C LEU A 327 -9.87 -17.69 -10.55
N SER A 328 -10.71 -18.74 -10.44
CA SER A 328 -10.57 -19.92 -11.28
C SER A 328 -11.13 -19.70 -12.69
N SER A 329 -11.83 -18.60 -12.94
CA SER A 329 -12.31 -18.25 -14.28
C SER A 329 -11.14 -17.92 -15.20
N ALA A 330 -11.26 -18.32 -16.47
CA ALA A 330 -10.26 -18.02 -17.48
C ALA A 330 -10.23 -16.52 -17.81
N ILE A 331 -9.03 -15.99 -18.08
CA ILE A 331 -8.86 -14.61 -18.56
C ILE A 331 -9.17 -14.57 -20.07
N ASP A 332 -10.13 -13.72 -20.47
CA ASP A 332 -10.55 -13.59 -21.88
C ASP A 332 -9.66 -12.61 -22.66
N TYR A 333 -8.53 -13.11 -23.16
CA TYR A 333 -7.63 -12.33 -24.01
C TYR A 333 -8.22 -11.96 -25.37
N ASN A 334 -9.27 -12.64 -25.84
CA ASN A 334 -9.91 -12.31 -27.12
C ASN A 334 -10.80 -11.06 -27.01
N LYS A 335 -11.45 -10.86 -25.85
CA LYS A 335 -12.31 -9.70 -25.60
C LYS A 335 -11.61 -8.54 -24.90
N CYS A 336 -10.43 -8.78 -24.35
CA CYS A 336 -9.62 -7.75 -23.71
C CYS A 336 -9.17 -6.69 -24.73
N SER A 337 -9.46 -5.42 -24.46
CA SER A 337 -9.11 -4.31 -25.36
C SER A 337 -7.59 -4.10 -25.46
N TYR A 338 -6.86 -4.48 -24.41
CA TYR A 338 -5.40 -4.35 -24.36
C TYR A 338 -4.64 -5.36 -25.22
N SER A 339 -5.29 -6.44 -25.65
CA SER A 339 -4.69 -7.41 -26.58
C SER A 339 -4.44 -6.82 -27.97
N ALA A 340 -5.05 -5.67 -28.31
CA ALA A 340 -4.85 -5.01 -29.60
C ALA A 340 -3.48 -4.31 -29.71
N ASN A 341 -2.90 -3.86 -28.59
CA ASN A 341 -1.57 -3.27 -28.55
C ASN A 341 -0.89 -3.49 -27.18
N PRO A 342 -0.46 -4.72 -26.87
CA PRO A 342 0.17 -5.06 -25.58
C PRO A 342 1.40 -4.22 -25.29
N SER A 343 2.19 -3.88 -26.31
CA SER A 343 3.43 -3.12 -26.15
C SER A 343 3.23 -1.75 -25.47
N SER A 344 2.05 -1.15 -25.60
CA SER A 344 1.67 0.10 -24.93
C SER A 344 1.54 0.00 -23.41
N LEU A 345 1.48 -1.22 -22.88
CA LEU A 345 1.47 -1.52 -21.45
C LEU A 345 2.87 -1.58 -20.83
N SER A 346 3.91 -1.36 -21.64
CA SER A 346 5.27 -1.26 -21.12
C SER A 346 5.34 -0.17 -20.05
N LEU A 347 5.88 -0.54 -18.88
CA LEU A 347 6.13 0.41 -17.79
C LEU A 347 7.40 1.23 -18.03
N ALA A 348 8.21 0.85 -19.03
CA ALA A 348 9.36 1.60 -19.50
C ALA A 348 8.96 3.04 -19.89
N GLY A 349 9.60 4.05 -19.30
CA GLY A 349 9.43 5.46 -19.70
C GLY A 349 8.21 6.20 -19.15
N SER A 350 7.34 5.57 -18.35
CA SER A 350 6.06 6.20 -17.97
C SER A 350 6.09 7.10 -16.74
N GLY A 351 7.23 7.32 -16.07
CA GLY A 351 7.40 8.38 -15.05
C GLY A 351 8.42 8.17 -13.91
N ASP A 352 9.47 7.38 -14.12
CA ASP A 352 10.80 7.64 -13.54
C ASP A 352 11.71 8.15 -14.69
N THR A 353 11.32 9.23 -15.35
CA THR A 353 12.15 9.77 -16.44
C THR A 353 13.45 10.32 -15.87
N TRP A 354 14.50 10.26 -16.70
CA TRP A 354 15.82 10.76 -16.34
C TRP A 354 15.75 12.20 -15.78
N SER A 355 15.08 13.09 -16.51
CA SER A 355 14.99 14.51 -16.19
C SER A 355 14.07 14.83 -15.01
N ALA A 356 12.91 14.17 -14.90
CA ALA A 356 11.92 14.52 -13.89
C ALA A 356 12.18 13.89 -12.51
N ARG A 357 12.89 12.75 -12.45
CA ARG A 357 13.02 11.98 -11.21
C ARG A 357 14.45 11.58 -10.88
N VAL A 358 15.15 10.92 -11.80
CA VAL A 358 16.46 10.33 -11.51
C VAL A 358 17.53 11.40 -11.28
N LEU A 359 17.60 12.40 -12.16
CA LEU A 359 18.56 13.48 -12.07
C LEU A 359 18.41 14.28 -10.76
N PRO A 360 17.21 14.75 -10.34
CA PRO A 360 17.04 15.42 -9.05
C PRO A 360 17.50 14.58 -7.85
N ILE A 361 17.23 13.26 -7.84
CA ILE A 361 17.68 12.36 -6.77
C ILE A 361 19.22 12.34 -6.71
N LEU A 362 19.88 12.15 -7.86
CA LEU A 362 21.33 12.10 -7.94
C LEU A 362 21.96 13.44 -7.52
N GLN A 363 21.40 14.56 -7.96
CA GLN A 363 21.92 15.89 -7.63
C GLN A 363 21.76 16.20 -6.14
N SER A 364 20.59 15.94 -5.57
CA SER A 364 20.28 16.22 -4.16
C SER A 364 21.13 15.38 -3.20
N ASN A 365 21.24 14.08 -3.47
CA ASN A 365 21.85 13.13 -2.53
C ASN A 365 23.34 12.89 -2.77
N CYS A 366 23.83 13.10 -4.00
CA CYS A 366 25.20 12.77 -4.37
C CYS A 366 26.03 14.01 -4.77
N GLY A 367 25.37 15.08 -5.19
CA GLY A 367 26.03 16.29 -5.73
C GLY A 367 26.98 17.00 -4.77
N GLY A 368 26.76 16.88 -3.45
CA GLY A 368 27.63 17.50 -2.45
C GLY A 368 29.08 16.98 -2.45
N CYS A 369 29.29 15.72 -2.82
CA CYS A 369 30.63 15.12 -2.97
C CYS A 369 31.01 14.87 -4.43
N HIS A 370 30.02 14.58 -5.27
CA HIS A 370 30.16 14.35 -6.70
C HIS A 370 29.78 15.61 -7.48
N GLY A 371 30.36 16.76 -7.13
CA GLY A 371 30.04 18.05 -7.72
C GLY A 371 31.20 19.05 -7.64
N GLY A 372 31.04 20.20 -8.30
CA GLY A 372 32.02 21.29 -8.28
C GLY A 372 33.29 21.01 -9.11
N GLU A 373 34.35 21.79 -8.85
CA GLU A 373 35.62 21.71 -9.58
C GLU A 373 36.44 20.45 -9.27
N ASN A 374 36.25 19.87 -8.08
CA ASN A 374 37.02 18.71 -7.60
C ASN A 374 36.10 17.55 -7.15
N PRO A 375 35.34 16.93 -8.08
CA PRO A 375 34.41 15.87 -7.74
C PRO A 375 35.13 14.59 -7.25
N GLN A 376 34.61 13.98 -6.18
CA GLN A 376 35.14 12.72 -5.66
C GLN A 376 35.04 11.60 -6.71
N GLY A 377 36.13 10.83 -6.83
CA GLY A 377 36.25 9.77 -7.84
C GLY A 377 36.18 10.26 -9.30
N GLY A 378 36.34 11.58 -9.54
CA GLY A 378 36.26 12.18 -10.87
C GLY A 378 34.86 12.20 -11.49
N LEU A 379 33.81 11.88 -10.72
CA LEU A 379 32.43 11.82 -11.19
C LEU A 379 31.67 13.08 -10.76
N ASN A 380 31.31 13.93 -11.73
CA ASN A 380 30.48 15.12 -11.50
C ASN A 380 29.02 14.87 -11.92
N LEU A 381 28.12 14.89 -10.94
CA LEU A 381 26.68 14.68 -11.06
C LEU A 381 25.88 15.99 -11.08
N LEU A 382 26.55 17.15 -10.95
CA LEU A 382 25.95 18.46 -11.14
C LEU A 382 26.14 18.92 -12.60
N GLY A 383 25.18 19.69 -13.10
CA GLY A 383 25.18 20.21 -14.47
C GLY A 383 23.80 20.10 -15.11
N SER A 384 23.76 20.33 -16.43
CA SER A 384 22.53 20.15 -17.19
C SER A 384 22.14 18.67 -17.28
N SER A 385 20.85 18.40 -17.53
CA SER A 385 20.33 17.03 -17.66
C SER A 385 21.14 16.18 -18.63
N HIS A 386 21.47 16.75 -19.80
CA HIS A 386 22.21 16.06 -20.84
C HIS A 386 23.66 15.77 -20.45
N GLU A 387 24.36 16.76 -19.88
CA GLU A 387 25.75 16.58 -19.45
C GLU A 387 25.93 15.48 -18.41
N VAL A 388 25.02 15.41 -17.43
CA VAL A 388 25.08 14.38 -16.39
C VAL A 388 24.72 13.01 -16.97
N TYR A 389 23.77 12.95 -17.91
CA TYR A 389 23.39 11.73 -18.61
C TYR A 389 24.58 11.13 -19.37
N GLU A 390 25.28 11.93 -20.18
CA GLU A 390 26.44 11.47 -20.94
C GLU A 390 27.55 10.91 -20.03
N ARG A 391 27.75 11.52 -18.86
CA ARG A 391 28.76 11.06 -17.90
C ARG A 391 28.42 9.72 -17.26
N LEU A 392 27.13 9.40 -17.11
CA LEU A 392 26.68 8.18 -16.44
C LEU A 392 26.39 7.03 -17.41
N VAL A 393 25.72 7.30 -18.52
CA VAL A 393 25.23 6.26 -19.42
C VAL A 393 26.23 5.92 -20.51
N LEU A 394 27.06 6.88 -20.92
CA LEU A 394 27.98 6.71 -22.05
C LEU A 394 29.44 6.44 -21.60
N LYS A 395 29.73 6.38 -20.30
CA LYS A 395 31.10 6.23 -19.79
C LYS A 395 31.28 5.05 -18.84
N PRO A 396 32.46 4.40 -18.87
CA PRO A 396 32.82 3.39 -17.88
C PRO A 396 33.07 4.00 -16.50
N SER A 397 33.01 3.16 -15.48
CA SER A 397 33.43 3.53 -14.13
C SER A 397 34.93 3.74 -14.04
N VAL A 398 35.36 4.87 -13.47
CA VAL A 398 36.78 5.12 -13.17
C VAL A 398 37.32 4.09 -12.16
N GLN A 399 36.50 3.68 -11.19
CA GLN A 399 36.91 2.73 -10.16
C GLN A 399 36.94 1.28 -10.65
N LYS A 400 36.12 0.94 -11.66
CA LYS A 400 36.06 -0.40 -12.25
C LYS A 400 35.90 -0.28 -13.77
N PRO A 401 36.99 -0.01 -14.52
CA PRO A 401 36.92 0.30 -15.96
C PRO A 401 36.31 -0.78 -16.85
N THR A 402 36.20 -2.01 -16.37
CA THR A 402 35.53 -3.12 -17.07
C THR A 402 34.01 -3.07 -16.99
N MET A 403 33.42 -2.10 -16.29
CA MET A 403 31.97 -1.94 -16.13
C MET A 403 31.54 -0.50 -16.46
N ASN A 404 30.36 -0.39 -17.08
CA ASN A 404 29.71 0.90 -17.30
C ASN A 404 29.17 1.46 -15.99
N LEU A 405 29.16 2.80 -15.84
CA LEU A 405 28.50 3.44 -14.70
C LEU A 405 27.01 3.08 -14.68
N ILE A 406 26.37 3.15 -15.86
CA ILE A 406 25.04 2.62 -16.12
C ILE A 406 25.09 1.74 -17.37
N GLN A 407 24.59 0.52 -17.25
CA GLN A 407 24.32 -0.38 -18.37
C GLN A 407 22.79 -0.43 -18.58
N PRO A 408 22.26 0.17 -19.66
CA PRO A 408 20.85 0.08 -20.02
C PRO A 408 20.28 -1.33 -19.90
N GLY A 409 19.17 -1.48 -19.19
CA GLY A 409 18.44 -2.74 -19.03
C GLY A 409 19.05 -3.76 -18.06
N SER A 410 20.13 -3.43 -17.33
CA SER A 410 20.81 -4.40 -16.45
C SER A 410 21.35 -3.74 -15.18
N LEU A 411 20.75 -4.10 -14.04
CA LEU A 411 21.14 -3.60 -12.72
C LEU A 411 22.51 -4.15 -12.26
N ASP A 412 22.73 -5.45 -12.48
CA ASP A 412 23.93 -6.19 -12.09
C ASP A 412 25.18 -5.78 -12.88
N LYS A 413 25.01 -5.22 -14.09
CA LYS A 413 26.10 -4.68 -14.91
C LYS A 413 26.27 -3.16 -14.78
N SER A 414 25.43 -2.50 -14.00
CA SER A 414 25.48 -1.05 -13.76
C SER A 414 26.27 -0.73 -12.49
N TYR A 415 27.49 -0.21 -12.62
CA TYR A 415 28.36 0.02 -11.47
C TYR A 415 27.77 1.02 -10.46
N LEU A 416 27.02 2.02 -10.91
CA LEU A 416 26.32 2.94 -10.01
C LEU A 416 25.32 2.20 -9.12
N VAL A 417 24.52 1.29 -9.68
CA VAL A 417 23.53 0.50 -8.93
C VAL A 417 24.21 -0.40 -7.90
N LEU A 418 25.34 -1.03 -8.25
CA LEU A 418 26.14 -1.82 -7.31
C LEU A 418 26.64 -0.96 -6.13
N LYS A 419 27.07 0.28 -6.41
CA LYS A 419 27.49 1.24 -5.37
C LYS A 419 26.34 1.67 -4.47
N LEU A 420 25.12 1.80 -5.00
CA LEU A 420 23.91 2.16 -4.25
C LEU A 420 23.41 1.03 -3.35
N THR A 421 23.54 -0.22 -3.80
CA THR A 421 23.10 -1.43 -3.10
C THR A 421 24.14 -1.97 -2.11
N GLY A 422 25.41 -1.62 -2.29
CA GLY A 422 26.49 -2.11 -1.43
C GLY A 422 26.96 -3.50 -1.81
N ASP A 423 26.89 -3.86 -3.09
CA ASP A 423 27.34 -5.16 -3.60
C ASP A 423 28.81 -5.44 -3.24
N GLY A 424 29.16 -6.70 -2.97
CA GLY A 424 30.51 -7.09 -2.53
C GLY A 424 31.62 -6.86 -3.57
N SER A 425 31.26 -6.61 -4.83
CA SER A 425 32.22 -6.38 -5.92
C SER A 425 32.60 -4.90 -6.14
N ILE A 426 32.09 -3.99 -5.30
CA ILE A 426 32.40 -2.56 -5.37
C ILE A 426 33.79 -2.23 -4.83
N VAL A 427 34.38 -1.15 -5.34
CA VAL A 427 35.60 -0.56 -4.77
C VAL A 427 35.22 0.54 -3.78
N GLY A 428 35.76 0.45 -2.56
CA GLY A 428 35.48 1.38 -1.47
C GLY A 428 34.09 1.15 -0.84
N SER A 429 33.56 2.17 -0.17
CA SER A 429 32.28 2.06 0.55
C SER A 429 31.07 2.12 -0.38
N ARG A 430 29.94 1.59 0.10
CA ARG A 430 28.60 1.85 -0.44
C ARG A 430 28.32 3.36 -0.45
N MET A 431 27.61 3.83 -1.47
CA MET A 431 27.14 5.22 -1.59
C MET A 431 25.61 5.28 -1.52
N PRO A 432 24.99 6.40 -1.10
CA PRO A 432 25.63 7.58 -0.53
C PRO A 432 26.25 7.30 0.85
N ILE A 433 27.30 8.05 1.18
CA ILE A 433 27.95 7.99 2.49
C ILE A 433 27.69 9.29 3.23
N ASN A 434 27.33 9.20 4.51
CA ASN A 434 27.35 10.38 5.38
C ASN A 434 28.75 10.49 6.02
N PRO A 435 29.45 11.62 5.85
CA PRO A 435 30.82 11.78 6.33
C PRO A 435 30.95 11.75 7.87
N LEU A 436 29.85 11.88 8.62
CA LEU A 436 29.87 11.87 10.09
C LEU A 436 29.75 10.46 10.69
N ASN A 437 29.02 9.55 10.05
CA ASN A 437 28.72 8.22 10.61
C ASN A 437 28.86 7.07 9.61
N GLY A 438 29.28 7.34 8.37
CA GLY A 438 29.56 6.34 7.34
C GLY A 438 28.33 5.65 6.74
N ASN A 439 27.11 6.01 7.13
CA ASN A 439 25.90 5.33 6.68
C ASN A 439 24.78 6.32 6.33
N SER A 440 24.44 6.41 5.05
CA SER A 440 23.29 7.18 4.57
C SER A 440 22.72 6.53 3.30
N PRO A 441 22.09 5.34 3.41
CA PRO A 441 21.39 4.76 2.28
C PRO A 441 20.44 5.79 1.67
N LEU A 442 20.34 5.80 0.34
CA LEU A 442 19.20 6.47 -0.29
C LEU A 442 17.91 5.91 0.33
N PRO A 443 16.89 6.75 0.53
CA PRO A 443 15.54 6.26 0.78
C PRO A 443 15.18 5.22 -0.27
N GLU A 444 14.55 4.13 0.15
CA GLU A 444 14.27 2.98 -0.73
C GLU A 444 13.55 3.39 -2.02
N ALA A 445 12.57 4.28 -1.87
CA ALA A 445 11.84 4.92 -2.94
C ALA A 445 12.74 5.62 -4.00
N GLU A 446 13.79 6.31 -3.56
CA GLU A 446 14.70 7.03 -4.46
C GLU A 446 15.69 6.09 -5.14
N ARG A 447 16.25 5.14 -4.39
CA ARG A 447 17.08 4.07 -4.95
C ARG A 447 16.33 3.35 -6.07
N GLN A 448 15.07 3.05 -5.83
CA GLN A 448 14.28 2.30 -6.78
C GLN A 448 13.88 3.10 -8.02
N SER A 449 13.61 4.40 -7.91
CA SER A 449 13.44 5.26 -9.09
C SER A 449 14.66 5.17 -10.03
N ILE A 450 15.88 5.11 -9.48
CA ILE A 450 17.11 4.92 -10.27
C ILE A 450 17.13 3.51 -10.90
N GLU A 451 16.87 2.47 -10.12
CA GLU A 451 16.86 1.08 -10.61
C GLU A 451 15.81 0.86 -11.71
N ASN A 452 14.60 1.39 -11.53
CA ASN A 452 13.53 1.34 -12.52
C ASN A 452 13.93 2.07 -13.80
N TRP A 453 14.51 3.25 -13.70
CA TRP A 453 15.00 3.96 -14.89
C TRP A 453 16.07 3.14 -15.64
N VAL A 454 17.03 2.55 -14.93
CA VAL A 454 18.06 1.70 -15.56
C VAL A 454 17.45 0.48 -16.23
N PHE A 455 16.61 -0.25 -15.50
CA PHE A 455 16.12 -1.57 -15.91
C PHE A 455 14.90 -1.51 -16.82
N LEU A 456 13.85 -0.79 -16.41
CA LEU A 456 12.60 -0.70 -17.15
C LEU A 456 12.73 0.24 -18.35
N SER A 457 13.20 1.47 -18.11
CA SER A 457 13.27 2.48 -19.17
C SER A 457 14.47 2.27 -20.09
N GLY A 458 15.34 1.29 -19.83
CA GLY A 458 16.58 1.12 -20.59
C GLY A 458 17.51 2.32 -20.47
N ALA A 459 17.49 3.00 -19.32
CA ALA A 459 18.23 4.22 -19.04
C ALA A 459 18.07 5.32 -20.11
N VAL A 460 16.89 5.48 -20.73
CA VAL A 460 16.65 6.55 -21.72
C VAL A 460 16.73 7.94 -21.10
N GLU A 461 17.25 8.90 -21.88
CA GLU A 461 17.37 10.30 -21.45
C GLU A 461 16.02 11.01 -21.35
N ASN A 462 15.01 10.59 -22.12
CA ASN A 462 13.65 11.11 -22.08
C ASN A 462 12.64 9.97 -22.21
#